data_AF-A0A6J2H450-F1
#
_entry.id   AF-A0A6J2H450-F1
#
_cell.length_a   1.000
_cell.length_b   1.000
_cell.length_c   1.000
_cell.angle_alpha   90.00
_cell.angle_beta   90.00
_cell.angle_gamma   90.00
#
_symmetry.space_group_name_H-M   'P 1'
#
loop_
_entity.id
_entity.type
_entity.pdbx_description
1 polymer ?
#
loop_
_entity_poly.entity_id
_entity_poly.type
_entity_poly.pdbx_seq_one_letter_code
_entity_poly.pdbx_strand_id
1 'polypeptide(L)'
;MGLLPLLLPVLAAAALGAAGRGGPGPVTCGSVVKLLNVRHNVRLHSHDVRYGSGSGQQSVTGVSAADDENSYWRVRGRTAAVCHRGTPVRCGQAIRLTHLGTGRNLHSHRFASPLSGNQEVSAFGEAGEGDYLDDWTVVCSGTYWVRDDEVRFQHTSTDVFLSVTGEQYGRPIHGQKEVHGMATSSQNNYWKVMEGIFMQPGEAFKAERYHAEL
;
A
#
# COMPACT_ATOMS: atom_id res chain seq x y z
N MET A 1 69.72 25.80 -28.89
CA MET A 1 68.69 26.39 -28.01
C MET A 1 67.38 25.66 -28.28
N GLY A 2 66.94 24.83 -27.33
CA GLY A 2 65.88 23.84 -27.55
C GLY A 2 64.47 24.43 -27.55
N LEU A 3 63.61 23.89 -28.42
CA LEU A 3 62.16 24.13 -28.39
C LEU A 3 61.51 23.14 -27.41
N LEU A 4 60.82 23.68 -26.41
CA LEU A 4 59.96 22.93 -25.50
C LEU A 4 58.57 22.75 -26.15
N PRO A 5 57.99 21.55 -26.21
CA PRO A 5 56.62 21.38 -26.69
C PRO A 5 55.64 21.72 -25.55
N LEU A 6 54.69 22.62 -25.82
CA LEU A 6 53.59 22.93 -24.92
C LEU A 6 52.60 21.75 -24.90
N LEU A 7 52.57 20.99 -23.80
CA LEU A 7 51.54 19.99 -23.54
C LEU A 7 50.29 20.70 -23.00
N LEU A 8 49.26 20.84 -23.84
CA LEU A 8 47.92 21.23 -23.41
C LEU A 8 47.27 20.07 -22.64
N PRO A 9 46.70 20.29 -21.44
CA PRO A 9 45.97 19.25 -20.74
C PRO A 9 44.64 19.02 -21.47
N VAL A 10 44.44 17.82 -22.00
CA VAL A 10 43.13 17.37 -22.46
C VAL A 10 42.26 17.18 -21.22
N LEU A 11 41.37 18.12 -20.94
CA LEU A 11 40.30 17.90 -19.97
C LEU A 11 39.38 16.81 -20.53
N ALA A 12 39.52 15.59 -20.01
CA ALA A 12 38.49 14.57 -20.18
C ALA A 12 37.25 15.04 -19.39
N ALA A 13 36.27 15.58 -20.09
CA ALA A 13 34.94 15.80 -19.53
C ALA A 13 34.37 14.42 -19.17
N ALA A 14 34.44 14.04 -17.90
CA ALA A 14 33.65 12.94 -17.40
C ALA A 14 32.18 13.33 -17.57
N ALA A 15 31.53 12.79 -18.59
CA ALA A 15 30.08 12.82 -18.68
C ALA A 15 29.56 12.09 -17.44
N LEU A 16 29.11 12.85 -16.44
CA LEU A 16 28.22 12.30 -15.43
C LEU A 16 27.01 11.78 -16.20
N GLY A 17 26.93 10.47 -16.39
CA GLY A 17 25.71 9.83 -16.83
C GLY A 17 24.61 10.31 -15.90
N ALA A 18 23.67 11.07 -16.44
CA ALA A 18 22.45 11.38 -15.74
C ALA A 18 21.81 10.03 -15.42
N ALA A 19 21.90 9.59 -14.16
CA ALA A 19 21.02 8.56 -13.66
C ALA A 19 19.62 9.09 -13.95
N GLY A 20 18.93 8.47 -14.92
CA GLY A 20 17.60 8.87 -15.29
C GLY A 20 16.80 9.00 -14.01
N ARG A 21 16.29 10.20 -13.72
CA ARG A 21 15.28 10.39 -12.67
C ARG A 21 14.00 9.75 -13.19
N GLY A 22 14.00 8.42 -13.25
CA GLY A 22 12.81 7.64 -13.48
C GLY A 22 11.81 7.96 -12.39
N GLY A 23 10.55 8.09 -12.77
CA GLY A 23 9.45 8.33 -11.84
C GLY A 23 9.38 7.27 -10.73
N PRO A 24 8.39 7.40 -9.84
CA PRO A 24 8.25 6.50 -8.70
C PRO A 24 8.25 5.03 -9.16
N GLY A 25 9.13 4.22 -8.57
CA GLY A 25 9.16 2.77 -8.84
C GLY A 25 7.91 2.05 -8.33
N PRO A 26 7.67 0.78 -8.72
CA PRO A 26 6.52 0.02 -8.26
C PRO A 26 6.56 -0.28 -6.76
N VAL A 27 5.39 -0.49 -6.17
CA VAL A 27 5.26 -1.14 -4.86
C VAL A 27 5.53 -2.63 -5.03
N THR A 28 6.37 -3.17 -4.16
CA THR A 28 6.77 -4.58 -4.20
C THR A 28 6.32 -5.32 -2.95
N CYS A 29 6.13 -6.63 -3.06
CA CYS A 29 5.87 -7.48 -1.90
C CYS A 29 7.01 -7.43 -0.88
N GLY A 30 6.62 -7.55 0.39
CA GLY A 30 7.50 -7.34 1.55
C GLY A 30 7.68 -5.87 1.93
N SER A 31 7.24 -4.91 1.11
CA SER A 31 7.28 -3.50 1.50
C SER A 31 6.31 -3.23 2.65
N VAL A 32 6.67 -2.25 3.48
CA VAL A 32 5.83 -1.75 4.57
C VAL A 32 5.40 -0.34 4.18
N VAL A 33 4.10 -0.08 4.17
CA VAL A 33 3.52 1.16 3.65
C VAL A 33 2.47 1.73 4.59
N LYS A 34 2.28 3.05 4.55
CA LYS A 34 1.08 3.73 5.02
C LYS A 34 0.20 4.03 3.81
N LEU A 35 -1.10 3.72 3.93
CA LEU A 35 -2.09 3.95 2.88
C LEU A 35 -2.95 5.15 3.25
N LEU A 36 -2.86 6.22 2.47
CA LEU A 36 -3.64 7.44 2.65
C LEU A 36 -4.92 7.37 1.80
N ASN A 37 -6.09 7.52 2.42
CA ASN A 37 -7.32 7.77 1.68
C ASN A 37 -7.26 9.18 1.08
N VAL A 38 -7.38 9.29 -0.24
CA VAL A 38 -7.13 10.56 -0.96
C VAL A 38 -8.15 11.62 -0.59
N ARG A 39 -9.43 11.25 -0.48
CA ARG A 39 -10.51 12.22 -0.24
C ARG A 39 -10.57 12.71 1.20
N HIS A 40 -10.40 11.81 2.16
CA HIS A 40 -10.57 12.13 3.58
C HIS A 40 -9.26 12.46 4.31
N ASN A 41 -8.12 12.33 3.62
CA ASN A 41 -6.79 12.62 4.13
C ASN A 41 -6.50 11.91 5.47
N VAL A 42 -6.85 10.63 5.54
CA VAL A 42 -6.60 9.76 6.70
C VAL A 42 -5.85 8.51 6.27
N ARG A 43 -4.97 8.02 7.14
CA ARG A 43 -4.20 6.81 6.94
C ARG A 43 -4.94 5.60 7.50
N LEU A 44 -4.89 4.50 6.76
CA LEU A 44 -5.40 3.21 7.22
C LEU A 44 -4.66 2.80 8.49
N HIS A 45 -5.42 2.47 9.53
CA HIS A 45 -4.90 2.29 10.87
C HIS A 45 -5.66 1.17 11.60
N SER A 46 -5.01 0.49 12.53
CA SER A 46 -5.62 -0.50 13.42
C SER A 46 -4.95 -0.49 14.78
N HIS A 47 -5.54 -1.12 15.80
CA HIS A 47 -5.05 -1.04 17.19
C HIS A 47 -5.78 -2.08 18.05
N ASP A 48 -5.39 -2.26 19.31
CA ASP A 48 -6.02 -3.23 20.24
C ASP A 48 -7.36 -2.76 20.84
N VAL A 49 -8.25 -2.27 19.98
CA VAL A 49 -9.67 -2.02 20.28
C VAL A 49 -10.48 -2.89 19.31
N ARG A 50 -11.58 -3.44 19.81
CA ARG A 50 -12.49 -4.27 19.04
C ARG A 50 -13.79 -3.53 18.77
N TYR A 51 -14.47 -3.89 17.70
CA TYR A 51 -15.83 -3.42 17.48
C TYR A 51 -16.75 -3.95 18.59
N GLY A 52 -17.68 -3.10 19.06
CA GLY A 52 -18.75 -3.50 19.99
C GLY A 52 -19.99 -4.05 19.27
N SER A 53 -19.99 -4.04 17.95
CA SER A 53 -21.06 -4.49 17.05
C SER A 53 -20.46 -5.32 15.91
N GLY A 54 -21.31 -5.78 14.99
CA GLY A 54 -20.86 -6.53 13.82
C GLY A 54 -20.18 -7.84 14.23
N SER A 55 -18.97 -8.07 13.76
CA SER A 55 -18.23 -9.31 14.05
C SER A 55 -17.58 -9.35 15.44
N GLY A 56 -17.42 -8.19 16.09
CA GLY A 56 -16.65 -8.06 17.33
C GLY A 56 -15.12 -8.22 17.14
N GLN A 57 -14.62 -8.23 15.90
CA GLN A 57 -13.19 -8.31 15.60
C GLN A 57 -12.44 -6.99 15.87
N GLN A 58 -11.12 -7.00 15.73
CA GLN A 58 -10.28 -5.82 15.91
C GLN A 58 -10.65 -4.73 14.89
N SER A 59 -10.78 -3.49 15.36
CA SER A 59 -11.22 -2.38 14.52
C SER A 59 -10.15 -1.89 13.56
N VAL A 60 -10.60 -1.44 12.39
CA VAL A 60 -9.78 -0.74 11.38
C VAL A 60 -10.41 0.63 11.16
N THR A 61 -9.57 1.66 11.19
CA THR A 61 -10.01 3.05 11.19
C THR A 61 -9.11 3.91 10.30
N GLY A 62 -9.51 5.17 10.10
CA GLY A 62 -8.71 6.20 9.47
C GLY A 62 -8.22 7.23 10.48
N VAL A 63 -6.91 7.50 10.53
CA VAL A 63 -6.31 8.53 11.40
C VAL A 63 -5.63 9.63 10.59
N SER A 64 -5.67 10.88 11.06
CA SER A 64 -4.98 12.00 10.39
C SER A 64 -3.48 12.08 10.71
N ALA A 65 -3.05 11.50 11.84
CA ALA A 65 -1.66 11.50 12.28
C ALA A 65 -0.77 10.79 11.25
N ALA A 66 0.27 11.49 10.77
CA ALA A 66 1.13 10.99 9.71
C ALA A 66 2.25 10.08 10.20
N ASP A 67 2.69 10.30 11.44
CA ASP A 67 3.81 9.63 12.10
C ASP A 67 3.39 8.39 12.91
N ASP A 68 2.09 8.19 13.13
CA ASP A 68 1.56 7.07 13.90
C ASP A 68 2.03 5.69 13.40
N GLU A 69 2.63 4.90 14.29
CA GLU A 69 3.21 3.59 13.98
C GLU A 69 2.18 2.50 13.66
N ASN A 70 0.96 2.63 14.18
CA ASN A 70 -0.16 1.74 13.93
C ASN A 70 -0.84 2.00 12.58
N SER A 71 -0.22 2.83 11.74
CA SER A 71 -0.62 3.05 10.35
C SER A 71 0.25 2.25 9.35
N TYR A 72 1.19 1.43 9.83
CA TYR A 72 2.05 0.62 8.97
C TYR A 72 1.44 -0.74 8.62
N TRP A 73 1.38 -1.03 7.32
CA TRP A 73 0.87 -2.27 6.75
C TRP A 73 1.93 -2.91 5.85
N ARG A 74 2.18 -4.21 6.05
CA ARG A 74 3.08 -5.00 5.21
C ARG A 74 2.32 -5.60 4.03
N VAL A 75 2.81 -5.35 2.82
CA VAL A 75 2.27 -5.93 1.57
C VAL A 75 2.78 -7.36 1.41
N ARG A 76 1.87 -8.33 1.27
CA ARG A 76 2.19 -9.76 1.07
C ARG A 76 1.36 -10.34 -0.07
N GLY A 77 1.82 -11.43 -0.66
CA GLY A 77 0.96 -12.27 -1.51
C GLY A 77 0.01 -13.12 -0.66
N ARG A 78 -1.02 -13.68 -1.32
CA ARG A 78 -1.93 -14.68 -0.74
C ARG A 78 -1.18 -15.85 -0.09
N THR A 79 -0.10 -16.29 -0.74
CA THR A 79 0.86 -17.26 -0.20
C THR A 79 2.28 -16.76 -0.46
N ALA A 80 3.25 -17.31 0.27
CA ALA A 80 4.66 -16.97 0.08
C ALA A 80 5.19 -17.31 -1.33
N ALA A 81 4.60 -18.31 -2.00
CA ALA A 81 4.95 -18.70 -3.37
C ALA A 81 4.45 -17.71 -4.43
N VAL A 82 3.34 -17.01 -4.15
CA VAL A 82 2.72 -16.08 -5.11
C VAL A 82 3.44 -14.73 -5.14
N CYS A 83 4.06 -14.32 -4.03
CA CYS A 83 4.74 -13.02 -3.99
C CYS A 83 5.97 -13.02 -3.08
N HIS A 84 7.13 -13.16 -3.70
CA HIS A 84 8.41 -13.05 -3.01
C HIS A 84 8.76 -11.60 -2.70
N ARG A 85 9.62 -11.40 -1.70
CA ARG A 85 10.11 -10.09 -1.32
C ARG A 85 10.78 -9.40 -2.52
N GLY A 86 10.41 -8.15 -2.78
CA GLY A 86 10.93 -7.37 -3.92
C GLY A 86 10.25 -7.66 -5.25
N THR A 87 9.30 -8.61 -5.34
CA THR A 87 8.48 -8.79 -6.54
C THR A 87 7.50 -7.61 -6.70
N PRO A 88 7.52 -6.87 -7.83
CA PRO A 88 6.54 -5.82 -8.11
C PRO A 88 5.10 -6.36 -8.11
N VAL A 89 4.19 -5.63 -7.47
CA VAL A 89 2.77 -5.99 -7.42
C VAL A 89 2.10 -5.57 -8.72
N ARG A 90 1.48 -6.51 -9.43
CA ARG A 90 0.75 -6.24 -10.67
C ARG A 90 -0.62 -5.62 -10.39
N CYS A 91 -1.10 -4.76 -11.27
CA CYS A 91 -2.51 -4.37 -11.26
C CYS A 91 -3.38 -5.62 -11.54
N GLY A 92 -4.46 -5.78 -10.79
CA GLY A 92 -5.31 -6.97 -10.79
C GLY A 92 -4.80 -8.12 -9.90
N GLN A 93 -3.64 -7.99 -9.26
CA GLN A 93 -3.12 -9.03 -8.36
C GLN A 93 -3.83 -8.99 -7.01
N ALA A 94 -4.19 -10.16 -6.48
CA ALA A 94 -4.63 -10.30 -5.09
C ALA A 94 -3.44 -10.29 -4.12
N ILE A 95 -3.57 -9.48 -3.06
CA ILE A 95 -2.57 -9.32 -2.00
C ILE A 95 -3.24 -9.46 -0.63
N ARG A 96 -2.40 -9.52 0.42
CA ARG A 96 -2.81 -9.30 1.81
C ARG A 96 -2.07 -8.09 2.36
N LEU A 97 -2.76 -7.32 3.18
CA LEU A 97 -2.20 -6.21 3.95
C LEU A 97 -2.18 -6.63 5.42
N THR A 98 -0.99 -6.89 5.97
CA THR A 98 -0.83 -7.27 7.38
C THR A 98 -0.43 -6.06 8.21
N HIS A 99 -1.24 -5.69 9.20
CA HIS A 99 -0.94 -4.64 10.16
C HIS A 99 0.32 -4.99 10.95
N LEU A 100 1.31 -4.09 11.00
CA LEU A 100 2.58 -4.40 11.67
C LEU A 100 2.46 -4.48 13.18
N GLY A 101 1.70 -3.59 13.82
CA GLY A 101 1.63 -3.52 15.28
C GLY A 101 0.98 -4.76 15.90
N THR A 102 -0.04 -5.32 15.23
CA THR A 102 -0.82 -6.45 15.78
C THR A 102 -0.63 -7.76 15.02
N GLY A 103 0.07 -7.74 13.88
CA GLY A 103 0.24 -8.92 13.04
C GLY A 103 -1.04 -9.42 12.37
N ARG A 104 -2.14 -8.68 12.43
CA ARG A 104 -3.44 -9.09 11.85
C ARG A 104 -3.58 -8.64 10.41
N ASN A 105 -4.34 -9.39 9.61
CA ASN A 105 -4.61 -9.05 8.22
C ASN A 105 -5.83 -8.13 8.10
N LEU A 106 -5.79 -7.22 7.14
CA LEU A 106 -6.97 -6.47 6.71
C LEU A 106 -8.01 -7.45 6.15
N HIS A 107 -9.19 -7.44 6.72
CA HIS A 107 -10.21 -8.46 6.53
C HIS A 107 -11.56 -7.85 6.22
N SER A 108 -12.40 -8.55 5.47
CA SER A 108 -13.79 -8.14 5.30
C SER A 108 -14.72 -9.33 5.08
N HIS A 109 -15.98 -9.16 5.47
CA HIS A 109 -16.98 -10.20 5.55
C HIS A 109 -18.38 -9.60 5.60
N ARG A 110 -19.41 -10.44 5.56
CA ARG A 110 -20.82 -10.01 5.49
C ARG A 110 -21.39 -9.58 6.85
N PHE A 111 -20.70 -8.67 7.53
CA PHE A 111 -21.21 -7.95 8.70
C PHE A 111 -21.40 -6.47 8.36
N ALA A 112 -22.34 -5.81 9.05
CA ALA A 112 -22.56 -4.38 8.92
C ALA A 112 -21.48 -3.59 9.68
N SER A 113 -20.97 -2.52 9.08
CA SER A 113 -20.00 -1.63 9.69
C SER A 113 -20.65 -0.80 10.81
N PRO A 114 -19.90 -0.43 11.87
CA PRO A 114 -20.50 0.09 13.09
C PRO A 114 -21.25 1.42 12.99
N LEU A 115 -20.85 2.32 12.08
CA LEU A 115 -21.40 3.69 12.01
C LEU A 115 -22.32 3.87 10.80
N SER A 116 -21.90 3.44 9.62
CA SER A 116 -22.65 3.65 8.37
C SER A 116 -23.52 2.46 7.94
N GLY A 117 -23.31 1.27 8.52
CA GLY A 117 -24.01 0.05 8.11
C GLY A 117 -23.56 -0.48 6.73
N ASN A 118 -22.45 0.02 6.18
CA ASN A 118 -21.79 -0.56 5.01
C ASN A 118 -21.19 -1.93 5.34
N GLN A 119 -20.36 -2.52 4.48
CA GLN A 119 -19.71 -3.79 4.83
C GLN A 119 -18.55 -3.56 5.82
N GLU A 120 -18.50 -4.33 6.90
CA GLU A 120 -17.45 -4.21 7.92
C GLU A 120 -16.07 -4.53 7.33
N VAL A 121 -15.08 -3.70 7.67
CA VAL A 121 -13.66 -3.96 7.48
C VAL A 121 -13.01 -4.04 8.86
N SER A 122 -12.26 -5.11 9.09
CA SER A 122 -11.67 -5.45 10.38
C SER A 122 -10.21 -5.88 10.22
N ALA A 123 -9.53 -6.09 11.34
CA ALA A 123 -8.25 -6.77 11.39
C ALA A 123 -8.44 -8.16 12.00
N PHE A 124 -8.06 -9.21 11.27
CA PHE A 124 -8.32 -10.61 11.62
C PHE A 124 -7.06 -11.48 11.57
N GLY A 125 -7.14 -12.65 12.21
CA GLY A 125 -6.03 -13.59 12.24
C GLY A 125 -4.93 -13.21 13.23
N GLU A 126 -3.76 -13.80 13.05
CA GLU A 126 -2.61 -13.67 13.95
C GLU A 126 -1.30 -13.93 13.19
N ALA A 127 -0.25 -13.14 13.45
CA ALA A 127 1.06 -13.27 12.78
C ALA A 127 1.01 -13.30 11.23
N GLY A 128 -0.03 -12.71 10.64
CA GLY A 128 -0.31 -12.64 9.22
C GLY A 128 -0.94 -13.91 8.65
N GLU A 129 -1.27 -14.88 9.49
CA GLU A 129 -2.10 -16.04 9.16
C GLU A 129 -3.57 -15.69 9.35
N GLY A 130 -4.40 -16.19 8.44
CA GLY A 130 -5.83 -15.95 8.37
C GLY A 130 -6.43 -16.73 7.20
N ASP A 131 -7.53 -16.27 6.62
CA ASP A 131 -8.27 -17.03 5.61
C ASP A 131 -8.38 -16.29 4.27
N TYR A 132 -9.25 -16.76 3.38
CA TYR A 132 -9.42 -16.21 2.03
C TYR A 132 -10.18 -14.86 2.02
N LEU A 133 -10.73 -14.43 3.16
CA LEU A 133 -11.37 -13.12 3.34
C LEU A 133 -10.37 -12.02 3.74
N ASP A 134 -9.08 -12.36 3.78
CA ASP A 134 -7.98 -11.40 3.91
C ASP A 134 -7.45 -10.91 2.54
N ASP A 135 -7.97 -11.47 1.44
CA ASP A 135 -7.45 -11.25 0.09
C ASP A 135 -8.10 -10.01 -0.55
N TRP A 136 -7.27 -9.09 -1.02
CA TRP A 136 -7.68 -7.84 -1.67
C TRP A 136 -7.02 -7.70 -3.05
N THR A 137 -7.83 -7.51 -4.08
CA THR A 137 -7.38 -7.23 -5.44
C THR A 137 -6.91 -5.78 -5.54
N VAL A 138 -5.67 -5.58 -6.00
CA VAL A 138 -5.10 -4.25 -6.28
C VAL A 138 -5.64 -3.74 -7.59
N VAL A 139 -6.44 -2.67 -7.57
CA VAL A 139 -7.02 -2.05 -8.76
C VAL A 139 -6.28 -0.74 -9.04
N CYS A 140 -5.44 -0.76 -10.07
CA CYS A 140 -4.61 0.36 -10.50
C CYS A 140 -4.52 0.44 -12.04
N SER A 141 -3.99 1.55 -12.55
CA SER A 141 -3.70 1.75 -13.97
C SER A 141 -2.35 1.16 -14.37
N GLY A 142 -2.24 0.71 -15.62
CA GLY A 142 -0.99 0.18 -16.17
C GLY A 142 -0.70 -1.26 -15.73
N THR A 143 0.57 -1.64 -15.76
CA THR A 143 0.99 -3.04 -15.50
C THR A 143 1.21 -3.33 -14.01
N TYR A 144 1.73 -2.36 -13.27
CA TYR A 144 2.14 -2.51 -11.88
C TYR A 144 1.56 -1.40 -11.02
N TRP A 145 1.36 -1.69 -9.74
CA TRP A 145 1.03 -0.67 -8.75
C TRP A 145 2.23 0.23 -8.52
N VAL A 146 2.18 1.44 -9.08
CA VAL A 146 3.25 2.44 -8.97
C VAL A 146 3.11 3.22 -7.67
N ARG A 147 4.24 3.56 -7.04
CA ARG A 147 4.24 4.52 -5.92
C ARG A 147 3.71 5.87 -6.41
N ASP A 148 3.11 6.64 -5.52
CA ASP A 148 2.46 7.92 -5.81
C ASP A 148 1.20 7.89 -6.69
N ASP A 149 0.90 6.80 -7.39
CA ASP A 149 -0.36 6.66 -8.12
C ASP A 149 -1.53 6.30 -7.19
N GLU A 150 -2.73 6.72 -7.60
CA GLU A 150 -3.96 6.31 -6.94
C GLU A 150 -4.24 4.82 -7.19
N VAL A 151 -4.73 4.15 -6.15
CA VAL A 151 -5.05 2.73 -6.16
C VAL A 151 -6.36 2.49 -5.41
N ARG A 152 -7.09 1.43 -5.77
CA ARG A 152 -8.17 0.89 -4.95
C ARG A 152 -7.84 -0.53 -4.53
N PHE A 153 -8.45 -0.95 -3.41
CA PHE A 153 -8.41 -2.33 -2.96
C PHE A 153 -9.82 -2.87 -2.97
N GLN A 154 -10.07 -3.87 -3.82
CA GLN A 154 -11.35 -4.56 -3.90
C GLN A 154 -11.25 -5.89 -3.16
N HIS A 155 -12.11 -6.10 -2.18
CA HIS A 155 -12.13 -7.34 -1.42
C HIS A 155 -12.51 -8.51 -2.35
N THR A 156 -11.65 -9.52 -2.47
CA THR A 156 -11.78 -10.55 -3.52
C THR A 156 -13.04 -11.41 -3.36
N SER A 157 -13.57 -11.56 -2.15
CA SER A 157 -14.71 -12.46 -1.88
C SER A 157 -16.08 -11.78 -1.91
N THR A 158 -16.14 -10.46 -1.80
CA THR A 158 -17.43 -9.72 -1.74
C THR A 158 -17.48 -8.51 -2.65
N ASP A 159 -16.44 -8.26 -3.43
CA ASP A 159 -16.35 -7.20 -4.44
C ASP A 159 -16.47 -5.76 -3.92
N VAL A 160 -16.49 -5.55 -2.60
CA VAL A 160 -16.53 -4.21 -2.00
C VAL A 160 -15.15 -3.54 -2.04
N PHE A 161 -15.14 -2.22 -2.24
CA PHE A 161 -13.94 -1.41 -2.19
C PHE A 161 -13.67 -0.89 -0.78
N LEU A 162 -12.42 -1.00 -0.33
CA LEU A 162 -11.94 -0.36 0.89
C LEU A 162 -12.18 1.15 0.81
N SER A 163 -12.97 1.70 1.74
CA SER A 163 -13.53 3.05 1.63
C SER A 163 -13.56 3.78 2.97
N VAL A 164 -13.65 5.12 2.89
CA VAL A 164 -13.96 6.03 4.01
C VAL A 164 -15.00 7.04 3.53
N THR A 165 -16.11 7.22 4.25
CA THR A 165 -17.14 8.22 3.88
C THR A 165 -17.25 9.41 4.84
N GLY A 166 -16.57 9.36 6.00
CA GLY A 166 -16.30 10.52 6.84
C GLY A 166 -16.89 10.46 8.24
N GLU A 167 -17.70 9.45 8.54
CA GLU A 167 -18.20 9.08 9.87
C GLU A 167 -17.03 8.90 10.83
N GLN A 168 -17.21 9.35 12.07
CA GLN A 168 -16.15 9.36 13.08
C GLN A 168 -16.62 8.69 14.35
N TYR A 169 -15.73 7.93 14.97
CA TYR A 169 -15.97 7.32 16.26
C TYR A 169 -15.89 8.34 17.40
N GLY A 170 -16.66 8.06 18.46
CA GLY A 170 -16.50 8.67 19.76
C GLY A 170 -15.42 7.95 20.59
N ARG A 171 -15.57 7.95 21.92
CA ARG A 171 -14.68 7.22 22.82
C ARG A 171 -14.74 5.70 22.56
N PRO A 172 -13.63 4.95 22.75
CA PRO A 172 -12.31 5.41 23.20
C PRO A 172 -11.43 5.98 22.06
N ILE A 173 -11.83 5.82 20.79
CA ILE A 173 -11.06 6.17 19.58
C ILE A 173 -11.58 7.46 18.93
N HIS A 174 -11.73 8.49 19.75
CA HIS A 174 -12.41 9.74 19.37
C HIS A 174 -11.77 10.38 18.13
N GLY A 175 -12.62 10.71 17.14
CA GLY A 175 -12.23 11.41 15.91
C GLY A 175 -11.61 10.53 14.83
N GLN A 176 -11.35 9.25 15.11
CA GLN A 176 -10.92 8.31 14.07
C GLN A 176 -12.09 8.04 13.11
N LYS A 177 -11.82 7.98 11.81
CA LYS A 177 -12.85 7.75 10.79
C LYS A 177 -13.16 6.26 10.64
N GLU A 178 -14.41 5.95 10.34
CA GLU A 178 -14.80 4.58 9.95
C GLU A 178 -14.16 4.22 8.61
N VAL A 179 -13.59 3.02 8.57
CA VAL A 179 -13.18 2.33 7.34
C VAL A 179 -14.15 1.18 7.11
N HIS A 180 -14.68 1.06 5.91
CA HIS A 180 -15.67 0.03 5.54
C HIS A 180 -15.55 -0.34 4.06
N GLY A 181 -16.32 -1.33 3.64
CA GLY A 181 -16.45 -1.77 2.26
C GLY A 181 -17.68 -1.16 1.57
N MET A 182 -17.48 -0.49 0.44
CA MET A 182 -18.56 0.00 -0.43
C MET A 182 -18.65 -0.81 -1.72
N ALA A 183 -19.85 -1.18 -2.16
CA ALA A 183 -20.04 -1.91 -3.42
C ALA A 183 -19.71 -1.07 -4.68
N THR A 184 -19.76 0.26 -4.58
CA THR A 184 -19.60 1.15 -5.73
C THR A 184 -18.23 1.83 -5.74
N SER A 185 -17.64 1.91 -6.93
CA SER A 185 -16.49 2.77 -7.19
C SER A 185 -16.87 4.25 -7.02
N SER A 186 -16.04 5.01 -6.30
CA SER A 186 -16.27 6.43 -6.04
C SER A 186 -14.94 7.14 -5.68
N GLN A 187 -15.02 8.41 -5.32
CA GLN A 187 -13.87 9.15 -4.79
C GLN A 187 -13.49 8.72 -3.35
N ASN A 188 -14.37 8.01 -2.65
CA ASN A 188 -14.16 7.57 -1.27
C ASN A 188 -13.23 6.34 -1.16
N ASN A 189 -13.01 5.62 -2.26
CA ASN A 189 -12.22 4.39 -2.29
C ASN A 189 -10.84 4.55 -2.96
N TYR A 190 -10.43 5.78 -3.29
CA TYR A 190 -9.06 6.02 -3.72
C TYR A 190 -8.11 6.11 -2.55
N TRP A 191 -7.04 5.33 -2.63
CA TRP A 191 -5.93 5.32 -1.71
C TRP A 191 -4.64 5.66 -2.44
N LYS A 192 -3.63 6.08 -1.69
CA LYS A 192 -2.29 6.34 -2.20
C LYS A 192 -1.27 5.87 -1.18
N VAL A 193 -0.18 5.28 -1.66
CA VAL A 193 0.98 4.97 -0.82
C VAL A 193 1.76 6.25 -0.57
N MET A 194 2.05 6.54 0.70
CA MET A 194 2.76 7.75 1.10
C MET A 194 4.08 7.40 1.79
N GLU A 195 4.03 7.09 3.08
CA GLU A 195 5.22 6.73 3.85
C GLU A 195 5.48 5.22 3.82
N GLY A 196 6.74 4.80 3.90
CA GLY A 196 7.04 3.37 3.96
C GLY A 196 8.50 3.00 3.80
N ILE A 197 8.78 1.72 4.01
CA ILE A 197 10.03 1.05 3.69
C ILE A 197 9.77 0.18 2.46
N PHE A 198 10.33 0.59 1.32
CA PHE A 198 10.11 -0.06 0.03
C PHE A 198 11.22 -1.05 -0.26
N MET A 199 10.83 -2.30 -0.55
CA MET A 199 11.79 -3.30 -1.00
C MET A 199 12.22 -2.97 -2.43
N GLN A 200 13.50 -3.13 -2.72
CA GLN A 200 14.00 -2.92 -4.07
C GLN A 200 13.46 -4.02 -5.00
N PRO A 201 13.04 -3.67 -6.23
CA PRO A 201 12.69 -4.67 -7.22
C PRO A 201 13.84 -5.66 -7.46
N GLY A 202 13.50 -6.94 -7.65
CA GLY A 202 14.48 -7.97 -7.99
C GLY A 202 15.21 -7.69 -9.32
N GLU A 203 16.39 -8.28 -9.50
CA GLU A 203 17.26 -7.97 -10.65
C GLU A 203 16.63 -8.27 -12.01
N ALA A 204 15.82 -9.33 -12.10
CA ALA A 204 15.09 -9.66 -13.34
C ALA A 204 14.18 -8.51 -13.81
N PHE A 205 13.47 -7.85 -12.89
CA PHE A 205 12.64 -6.69 -13.23
C PHE A 205 13.47 -5.48 -13.68
N LYS A 206 14.66 -5.29 -13.09
CA LYS A 206 15.56 -4.22 -13.51
C LYS A 206 16.01 -4.45 -14.95
N ALA A 207 16.40 -5.67 -15.30
CA ALA A 207 16.82 -6.03 -16.66
C ALA A 207 15.70 -5.81 -17.69
N GLU A 208 14.46 -6.20 -17.39
CA GLU A 208 13.30 -5.95 -18.26
C GLU A 208 13.11 -4.46 -18.56
N ARG A 209 13.26 -3.59 -17.55
CA ARG A 209 13.15 -2.13 -17.75
C ARG A 209 14.26 -1.57 -18.63
N TYR A 210 15.51 -2.00 -18.43
CA TYR A 210 16.63 -1.57 -19.28
C TYR A 210 16.42 -1.95 -20.75
N HIS A 211 15.79 -3.10 -21.03
CA HIS A 211 15.48 -3.49 -22.40
C HIS A 211 14.29 -2.74 -23.03
N ALA A 212 13.33 -2.27 -22.23
CA ALA A 212 12.19 -1.51 -22.72
C ALA A 212 12.49 -0.02 -22.99
N GLU A 213 13.62 0.49 -22.51
CA GLU A 213 14.08 1.87 -22.68
C GLU A 213 15.10 2.04 -23.83
N LEU A 214 15.47 0.95 -24.53
CA LEU A 214 16.33 0.92 -25.72
C LEU A 214 15.50 0.75 -27.00
#